data_AF-A0A529ZN62-F1
#
_entry.id   AF-A0A529ZN62-F1
#
_cell.length_a   1.000
_cell.length_b   1.000
_cell.length_c   1.000
_cell.angle_alpha   90.00
_cell.angle_beta   90.00
_cell.angle_gamma   90.00
#
_symmetry.space_group_name_H-M   'P 1'
#
loop_
_entity.id
_entity.type
_entity.pdbx_description
1 polymer ?
#
loop_
_entity_poly.entity_id
_entity_poly.type
_entity_poly.pdbx_seq_one_letter_code
_entity_poly.pdbx_strand_id
1 'polypeptide(L)' 'IIDKTHSIEVPALDPADRVGGHLGIIQDFMRAIETGTEPETRGADNIKSLAMVFGAIESAETGRRVAIPTQEG' A
#
# COMPACT_ATOMS: atom_id res chain seq x y z
N ILE A 1 2.97 26.25 9.64
CA ILE A 1 4.44 26.33 9.69
C ILE A 1 4.91 24.92 9.35
N ILE A 2 5.57 24.72 8.20
CA ILE A 2 6.13 23.41 7.85
C ILE A 2 7.41 23.23 8.68
N ASP A 3 7.59 22.05 9.27
CA ASP A 3 8.76 21.74 10.09
C ASP A 3 10.07 21.83 9.30
N LYS A 4 11.20 22.04 9.99
CA LYS A 4 12.51 22.08 9.32
C LYS A 4 12.88 20.68 8.81
N THR A 5 13.16 20.57 7.51
CA THR A 5 13.65 19.34 6.89
C THR A 5 15.17 19.35 6.73
N HIS A 6 15.79 18.17 6.72
CA HIS A 6 17.20 17.97 6.38
C HIS A 6 17.35 16.73 5.50
N SER A 7 18.45 16.65 4.75
CA SER A 7 18.75 15.49 3.92
C SER A 7 19.22 14.33 4.80
N ILE A 8 18.79 13.13 4.46
CA ILE A 8 19.25 11.87 5.06
C ILE A 8 19.85 10.98 3.98
N GLU A 9 20.82 10.17 4.35
CA GLU A 9 21.31 9.09 3.50
C GLU A 9 20.29 7.95 3.48
N VAL A 10 19.93 7.48 2.28
CA VAL A 10 19.01 6.36 2.12
C VAL A 10 19.83 5.06 2.23
N PRO A 11 19.51 4.15 3.16
CA PRO A 11 20.22 2.88 3.27
C PRO A 11 20.01 2.03 2.01
N ALA A 12 20.97 1.13 1.73
CA ALA A 12 20.80 0.15 0.66
C ALA A 12 19.60 -0.76 0.92
N LEU A 13 18.94 -1.18 -0.16
CA LEU A 13 17.82 -2.13 -0.09
C LEU A 13 18.32 -3.51 0.35
N ASP A 14 17.53 -4.21 1.17
CA ASP A 14 17.80 -5.60 1.50
C ASP A 14 17.47 -6.47 0.26
N PRO A 15 18.40 -7.29 -0.27
CA PRO A 15 18.10 -8.21 -1.36
C PRO A 15 16.99 -9.24 -1.04
N ALA A 16 16.72 -9.49 0.24
CA ALA A 16 15.62 -10.34 0.68
C ALA A 16 14.25 -9.65 0.55
N ASP A 17 14.23 -8.32 0.44
CA ASP A 17 13.02 -7.57 0.10
C ASP A 17 12.63 -7.81 -1.36
N ARG A 18 11.45 -7.32 -1.73
CA ARG A 18 10.91 -7.46 -3.10
C ARG A 18 11.50 -6.40 -4.02
N VAL A 19 12.80 -6.44 -4.15
CA VAL A 19 13.60 -5.58 -5.03
C VAL A 19 13.29 -5.87 -6.51
N GLY A 20 13.42 -4.86 -7.37
CA GLY A 20 13.14 -5.00 -8.81
C GLY A 20 11.70 -4.66 -9.23
N GLY A 21 10.89 -4.06 -8.35
CA GLY A 21 9.56 -3.56 -8.68
C GLY A 21 8.56 -4.70 -8.94
N HIS A 22 7.91 -4.71 -10.11
CA HIS A 22 6.91 -5.74 -10.45
C HIS A 22 7.47 -7.16 -10.35
N LEU A 23 8.73 -7.39 -10.72
CA LEU A 23 9.35 -8.71 -10.65
C LEU A 23 9.35 -9.25 -9.21
N GLY A 24 9.78 -8.44 -8.24
CA GLY A 24 9.82 -8.83 -6.83
C GLY A 24 8.43 -9.14 -6.28
N ILE A 25 7.42 -8.36 -6.66
CA ILE A 25 6.03 -8.58 -6.23
C ILE A 25 5.47 -9.88 -6.82
N ILE A 26 5.75 -10.17 -8.10
CA ILE A 26 5.31 -11.40 -8.76
C ILE A 26 6.00 -12.63 -8.14
N GLN A 27 7.31 -12.55 -7.87
CA GLN A 27 8.06 -13.63 -7.24
C GLN A 27 7.52 -13.97 -5.84
N ASP A 28 7.19 -12.96 -5.05
CA ASP A 28 6.53 -13.22 -3.77
C ASP A 28 5.15 -13.85 -3.93
N PHE A 29 4.33 -13.35 -4.86
CA PHE A 29 3.01 -13.92 -5.09
C PHE A 29 3.10 -15.42 -5.45
N MET A 30 4.06 -15.80 -6.29
CA MET A 30 4.32 -17.21 -6.61
C MET A 30 4.75 -18.01 -5.36
N ARG A 31 5.69 -17.48 -4.55
CA ARG A 31 6.11 -18.11 -3.30
C ARG A 31 4.95 -18.32 -2.33
N ALA A 32 4.07 -17.33 -2.20
CA ALA A 32 2.89 -17.39 -1.34
C ALA A 32 1.95 -18.53 -1.76
N ILE A 33 1.75 -18.72 -3.06
CA ILE A 33 0.98 -19.86 -3.60
C ILE A 33 1.66 -21.19 -3.26
N GLU A 34 2.96 -21.30 -3.51
CA GLU A 34 3.72 -22.55 -3.33
C GLU A 34 3.80 -22.99 -1.86
N THR A 35 3.87 -22.03 -0.94
CA THR A 35 4.07 -22.27 0.50
C THR A 35 2.79 -22.14 1.33
N GLY A 36 1.70 -21.66 0.73
CA GLY A 36 0.44 -21.39 1.43
C GLY A 36 0.50 -20.20 2.39
N THR A 37 1.48 -19.30 2.25
CA THR A 37 1.59 -18.07 3.06
C THR A 37 0.84 -16.90 2.41
N GLU A 38 0.63 -15.81 3.14
CA GLU A 38 0.08 -14.57 2.55
C GLU A 38 1.18 -13.77 1.83
N PRO A 39 0.90 -13.20 0.64
CA PRO A 39 1.80 -12.24 0.01
C PRO A 39 1.69 -10.86 0.66
N GLU A 40 2.70 -9.99 0.51
CA GLU A 40 2.62 -8.60 1.01
C GLU A 40 1.44 -7.85 0.39
N THR A 41 1.20 -8.02 -0.92
CA THR A 41 0.11 -7.37 -1.64
C THR A 41 -1.13 -8.26 -1.69
N ARG A 42 -1.77 -8.47 -0.55
CA ARG A 42 -2.98 -9.29 -0.44
C ARG A 42 -4.20 -8.57 -0.99
N GLY A 43 -5.01 -9.27 -1.79
CA GLY A 43 -6.18 -8.69 -2.46
C GLY A 43 -7.23 -8.09 -1.50
N ALA A 44 -7.43 -8.66 -0.31
CA ALA A 44 -8.37 -8.13 0.67
C ALA A 44 -7.96 -6.75 1.20
N ASP A 45 -6.65 -6.50 1.35
CA ASP A 45 -6.16 -5.18 1.76
C ASP A 45 -6.26 -4.17 0.62
N ASN A 46 -6.12 -4.60 -0.64
CA ASN A 46 -6.30 -3.73 -1.80
C ASN A 46 -7.73 -3.15 -1.91
N ILE A 47 -8.74 -3.82 -1.34
CA ILE A 47 -10.12 -3.30 -1.27
C ILE A 47 -10.17 -2.01 -0.43
N LYS A 48 -9.30 -1.86 0.57
CA LYS A 48 -9.21 -0.64 1.39
C LYS A 48 -8.76 0.55 0.54
N SER A 49 -7.89 0.33 -0.45
CA SER A 49 -7.50 1.37 -1.41
C SER A 49 -8.67 1.84 -2.28
N LEU A 50 -9.59 0.95 -2.63
CA LEU A 50 -10.81 1.33 -3.36
C LEU A 50 -11.73 2.20 -2.48
N ALA A 51 -11.84 1.91 -1.18
CA ALA A 51 -12.58 2.77 -0.25
C ALA A 51 -12.02 4.20 -0.23
N MET A 52 -10.69 4.35 -0.25
CA MET A 52 -10.05 5.67 -0.38
C MET A 52 -10.40 6.37 -1.70
N VAL A 53 -10.37 5.64 -2.83
CA VAL A 53 -10.72 6.20 -4.15
C VAL A 53 -12.17 6.69 -4.18
N PHE A 54 -13.12 5.89 -3.70
CA PHE A 54 -14.52 6.30 -3.66
C PHE A 54 -14.75 7.48 -2.72
N GLY A 55 -14.12 7.48 -1.54
CA GLY A 55 -14.21 8.61 -0.61
C GLY A 55 -13.62 9.91 -1.19
N ALA A 56 -12.56 9.82 -1.99
CA ALA A 56 -11.99 10.98 -2.68
C ALA A 56 -12.92 11.54 -3.77
N ILE A 57 -13.57 10.67 -4.54
CA ILE A 57 -14.57 11.06 -5.55
C ILE A 57 -15.74 11.79 -4.87
N GLU A 58 -16.33 11.18 -3.83
CA GLU A 58 -17.45 11.78 -3.08
C GLU A 58 -17.04 13.12 -2.45
N SER A 59 -15.83 13.21 -1.90
CA SER A 59 -15.32 14.45 -1.33
C SER A 59 -15.22 15.57 -2.35
N ALA A 60 -14.75 15.27 -3.57
CA ALA A 60 -14.64 16.23 -4.66
C ALA A 60 -16.01 16.71 -5.16
N GLU A 61 -17.00 15.81 -5.26
CA GLU A 61 -18.35 16.13 -5.72
C GLU A 61 -19.13 16.97 -4.70
N THR A 62 -18.92 16.71 -3.40
CA THR A 62 -19.70 17.33 -2.32
C THR A 62 -19.01 18.54 -1.68
N GLY A 63 -17.70 18.71 -1.90
CA GLY A 63 -16.89 19.71 -1.22
C GLY A 63 -16.75 19.47 0.29
N ARG A 64 -16.97 18.24 0.76
CA ARG A 64 -16.96 17.88 2.18
C ARG A 64 -15.91 16.83 2.49
N ARG A 65 -15.51 16.78 3.76
CA ARG A 65 -14.66 15.69 4.27
C ARG A 65 -15.47 14.40 4.35
N VAL A 66 -14.96 13.33 3.72
CA VAL A 66 -15.55 11.99 3.77
C VAL A 66 -14.66 11.11 4.66
N ALA A 67 -15.27 10.36 5.57
CA ALA A 67 -14.56 9.41 6.42
C ALA A 67 -14.35 8.10 5.65
N ILE A 68 -13.13 7.57 5.66
CA ILE A 68 -12.87 6.23 5.12
C ILE A 68 -13.20 5.23 6.24
N PRO A 69 -14.17 4.33 6.04
CA PRO A 69 -14.55 3.37 7.06
C PRO A 69 -13.38 2.43 7.38
N THR A 70 -13.12 2.25 8.66
CA THR A 70 -12.21 1.21 9.14
C THR A 70 -12.93 -0.13 9.05
N GLN A 71 -12.43 -1.05 8.24
CA GLN A 71 -12.82 -2.45 8.37
C GLN A 71 -12.11 -3.03 9.61
N GLU A 72 -12.89 -3.51 10.58
CA GLU A 72 -12.36 -4.41 11.60
C GLU A 72 -11.93 -5.72 10.92
N GLY A 73 -10.76 -6.22 11.32
CA GLY A 73 -10.20 -7.49 10.86
C GLY A 73 -10.73 -8.65 11.69
#